data_AF-A0A7C5JA08-F1
#
_entry.id   AF-A0A7C5JA08-F1
#
_cell.length_a   1.000
_cell.length_b   1.000
_cell.length_c   1.000
_cell.angle_alpha   90.00
_cell.angle_beta   90.00
_cell.angle_gamma   90.00
#
_symmetry.space_group_name_H-M   'P 1'
#
loop_
_entity.id
_entity.type
_entity.pdbx_description
1 polymer ?
#
loop_
_entity_poly.entity_id
_entity_poly.type
_entity_poly.pdbx_seq_one_letter_code
_entity_poly.pdbx_strand_id
1 'polypeptide(L)' 'MFEGLNLGDMGKMLEQVQEKAKKAQEQSKNVQFTAKAGGGLIELTANGMGEVVDLLIDDSLMDDKESLQILLISAMNDI' A
#
# COMPACT_ATOMS: atom_id res chain seq x y z
N MET A 1 14.56 -38.85 -3.35
CA MET A 1 14.33 -37.93 -2.21
C MET A 1 12.98 -37.21 -2.32
N PHE A 2 11.88 -37.93 -2.60
CA PHE A 2 10.50 -37.38 -2.51
C PHE A 2 9.50 -38.51 -2.15
N GLU A 3 9.91 -39.47 -1.33
CA GLU A 3 9.00 -40.42 -0.68
C GLU A 3 8.76 -39.89 0.74
N GLY A 4 7.56 -39.37 1.03
CA GLY A 4 7.19 -39.02 2.41
C GLY A 4 6.34 -37.77 2.63
N LEU A 5 5.90 -37.03 1.61
CA LEU A 5 4.86 -36.00 1.83
C LEU A 5 3.50 -36.67 1.90
N ASN A 6 3.07 -37.04 3.11
CA ASN A 6 1.72 -37.51 3.38
C ASN A 6 0.71 -36.45 2.91
N LEU A 7 -0.28 -36.85 2.10
CA LEU A 7 -1.35 -35.96 1.62
C LEU A 7 -2.07 -35.22 2.75
N GLY A 8 -2.16 -35.81 3.96
CA GLY A 8 -2.76 -35.18 5.14
C GLY A 8 -1.92 -34.05 5.75
N ASP A 9 -0.58 -34.18 5.72
CA ASP A 9 0.32 -33.12 6.18
C ASP A 9 0.38 -31.97 5.16
N MET A 10 0.23 -32.29 3.87
CA MET A 10 0.07 -31.30 2.80
C MET A 10 -1.22 -30.47 2.95
N GLY A 11 -2.35 -31.11 3.27
CA GLY A 11 -3.63 -30.42 3.48
C GLY A 11 -3.58 -29.39 4.61
N LYS A 12 -3.02 -29.79 5.77
CA LYS A 12 -2.83 -28.87 6.92
C LYS A 12 -1.88 -27.72 6.60
N MET A 13 -0.82 -27.99 5.85
CA MET A 13 0.12 -26.95 5.41
C MET A 13 -0.57 -25.93 4.48
N LEU A 14 -1.43 -26.38 3.55
CA LEU A 14 -2.19 -25.51 2.66
C LEU A 14 -3.19 -24.63 3.42
N GLU A 15 -3.90 -25.17 4.40
CA GLU A 15 -4.80 -24.40 5.27
C GLU A 15 -4.05 -23.30 6.04
N GLN A 16 -2.90 -23.63 6.63
CA GLN A 16 -2.06 -22.66 7.34
C GLN A 16 -1.53 -21.55 6.42
N VAL A 17 -1.17 -21.90 5.17
CA VAL A 17 -0.73 -20.91 4.17
C VAL A 17 -1.89 -19.98 3.80
N GLN A 18 -3.10 -20.50 3.59
CA GLN A 18 -4.28 -19.67 3.30
C GLN A 18 -4.59 -18.71 4.45
N GLU A 19 -4.55 -19.18 5.71
CA GLU A 19 -4.83 -18.33 6.86
C GLU A 19 -3.77 -17.24 7.02
N LYS A 20 -2.49 -17.58 6.82
CA LYS A 20 -1.39 -16.60 6.82
C LYS A 20 -1.53 -15.58 5.70
N ALA A 21 -1.95 -16.01 4.50
CA ALA A 21 -2.18 -15.11 3.38
C ALA A 21 -3.30 -14.10 3.68
N LYS A 22 -4.42 -14.55 4.28
CA LYS A 22 -5.50 -13.66 4.72
C LYS A 22 -5.02 -12.65 5.76
N LYS A 23 -4.30 -13.12 6.80
CA LYS A 23 -3.73 -12.24 7.83
C LYS A 23 -2.75 -11.22 7.25
N ALA A 24 -1.90 -11.64 6.31
CA ALA A 24 -0.98 -10.73 5.63
C ALA A 24 -1.72 -9.67 4.82
N GLN A 25 -2.79 -10.05 4.10
CA GLN A 25 -3.63 -9.09 3.37
C GLN A 25 -4.32 -8.08 4.32
N GLU A 26 -4.87 -8.55 5.44
CA GLU A 26 -5.46 -7.67 6.45
C GLU A 26 -4.42 -6.72 7.07
N GLN A 27 -3.21 -7.22 7.33
CA GLN A 27 -2.10 -6.40 7.82
C GLN A 27 -1.68 -5.36 6.79
N SER A 28 -1.56 -5.72 5.51
CA SER A 28 -1.24 -4.77 4.43
C SER A 28 -2.21 -3.60 4.36
N LYS A 29 -3.50 -3.80 4.65
CA LYS A 29 -4.49 -2.70 4.71
C LYS A 29 -4.23 -1.70 5.84
N ASN A 30 -3.63 -2.16 6.93
CA ASN A 30 -3.42 -1.36 8.14
C ASN A 30 -2.07 -0.65 8.16
N VAL A 31 -1.09 -1.13 7.39
CA VAL A 31 0.18 -0.41 7.22
C VAL A 31 -0.07 0.81 6.35
N GLN A 32 0.39 1.98 6.81
CA GLN A 32 0.26 3.25 6.10
C GLN A 32 1.64 3.86 5.83
N PHE A 33 1.77 4.46 4.65
CA PHE A 33 2.94 5.19 4.19
C PHE A 33 2.49 6.58 3.77
N THR A 34 3.24 7.59 4.18
CA THR A 34 2.94 8.98 3.85
C THR A 34 4.09 9.57 3.04
N ALA A 35 3.78 10.06 1.85
CA ALA A 35 4.70 10.77 0.98
C ALA A 35 4.37 12.27 0.96
N LYS A 36 5.39 13.11 0.79
CA LYS A 36 5.25 14.57 0.72
C LYS A 36 5.92 15.10 -0.53
N ALA A 37 5.24 15.99 -1.24
CA ALA A 37 5.77 16.68 -2.41
C ALA A 37 5.72 18.21 -2.24
N GLY A 38 6.55 18.92 -3.01
CA GLY A 38 6.54 20.39 -3.04
C GLY A 38 6.90 21.05 -1.71
N GLY A 39 7.73 20.41 -0.87
CA GLY A 39 8.05 20.92 0.47
C GLY A 39 6.94 20.70 1.52
N GLY A 40 6.00 19.80 1.25
CA GLY A 40 4.86 19.51 2.13
C GLY A 40 3.55 20.17 1.70
N LEU A 41 3.51 20.79 0.52
CA LEU A 41 2.27 21.32 -0.08
C LEU A 41 1.30 20.21 -0.48
N ILE A 42 1.81 18.99 -0.70
CA ILE A 42 0.99 17.78 -0.84
C ILE A 42 1.47 16.76 0.18
N GLU A 43 0.55 16.17 0.91
CA GLU A 43 0.76 15.01 1.78
C GLU A 43 -0.22 13.91 1.36
N LEU A 44 0.29 12.80 0.85
CA LEU A 44 -0.51 11.65 0.39
C LEU A 44 -0.22 10.47 1.30
N THR A 45 -1.27 9.84 1.82
CA THR A 45 -1.14 8.60 2.60
C THR A 45 -1.78 7.45 1.85
N ALA A 46 -1.04 6.36 1.68
CA ALA A 46 -1.53 5.13 1.09
C ALA A 46 -1.29 3.94 2.03
N ASN A 47 -2.10 2.90 1.87
CA ASN A 47 -1.90 1.65 2.61
C ASN A 47 -0.94 0.69 1.87
N GLY A 48 -0.54 -0.40 2.54
CA GLY A 48 0.28 -1.46 1.95
C GLY A 48 -0.39 -2.28 0.85
N MET A 49 -1.61 -1.94 0.44
CA MET A 49 -2.24 -2.43 -0.80
C MET A 49 -2.12 -1.44 -1.98
N GLY A 50 -1.51 -0.27 -1.75
CA GLY A 50 -1.41 0.80 -2.74
C GLY A 50 -2.68 1.64 -2.87
N GLU A 51 -3.62 1.52 -1.93
CA GLU A 51 -4.84 2.33 -1.92
C GLU A 51 -4.55 3.66 -1.22
N VAL A 52 -4.86 4.78 -1.87
CA VAL A 52 -4.79 6.11 -1.25
C VAL A 52 -5.90 6.21 -0.20
N VAL A 53 -5.52 6.46 1.05
CA VAL A 53 -6.43 6.55 2.20
C VAL A 53 -6.57 7.98 2.74
N ASP A 54 -5.61 8.86 2.44
CA ASP A 54 -5.69 10.29 2.77
C ASP A 54 -4.92 11.15 1.75
N LEU A 55 -5.36 12.39 1.58
CA LEU A 55 -4.73 13.36 0.69
C LEU A 55 -4.99 14.79 1.21
N LEU A 56 -3.91 15.47 1.57
CA LEU A 56 -3.91 16.90 1.91
C LEU A 56 -3.21 17.68 0.80
N ILE A 57 -3.84 18.78 0.40
CA ILE A 57 -3.33 19.69 -0.62
C ILE A 57 -3.43 21.11 -0.05
N ASP A 58 -2.33 21.84 -0.07
CA ASP A 58 -2.29 23.24 0.34
C ASP A 58 -3.06 24.13 -0.65
N ASP A 59 -3.84 25.08 -0.12
CA ASP A 59 -4.71 25.97 -0.92
C ASP A 59 -3.93 26.79 -1.95
N SER A 60 -2.64 27.05 -1.72
CA SER A 60 -1.78 27.78 -2.67
C SER A 60 -1.63 27.08 -4.02
N LEU A 61 -1.90 25.77 -4.10
CA LEU A 61 -1.84 25.00 -5.34
C LEU A 61 -3.14 25.06 -6.15
N MET A 62 -4.22 25.63 -5.63
CA MET A 62 -5.53 25.66 -6.32
C MET A 62 -5.53 26.59 -7.54
N ASP A 63 -4.71 27.64 -7.52
CA ASP A 63 -4.60 28.63 -8.59
C ASP A 63 -3.65 28.19 -9.72
N ASP A 64 -2.84 27.15 -9.49
CA ASP A 64 -1.91 26.59 -10.48
C ASP A 64 -2.11 25.07 -10.63
N LYS A 65 -3.02 24.73 -11.54
CA LYS A 65 -3.34 23.36 -11.89
C LYS A 65 -2.12 22.56 -12.37
N GLU A 66 -1.19 23.19 -13.10
CA GLU A 66 -0.03 22.49 -13.65
C GLU A 66 0.89 22.04 -12.51
N SER A 67 1.21 22.96 -11.59
CA SER A 67 1.99 22.64 -10.39
C SER A 67 1.31 21.57 -9.53
N LEU A 68 -0.01 21.67 -9.30
CA LEU A 68 -0.77 20.66 -8.57
C LEU A 68 -0.62 19.27 -9.20
N GLN A 69 -0.77 19.16 -10.52
CA GLN A 69 -0.67 17.89 -11.23
C GLN A 69 0.74 17.29 -11.13
N ILE A 70 1.79 18.10 -11.30
CA ILE A 70 3.18 17.66 -11.22
C ILE A 70 3.48 17.14 -9.81
N LEU A 71 3.08 17.88 -8.78
CA LEU A 71 3.35 17.50 -7.39
C LEU A 71 2.53 16.27 -6.97
N LEU A 72 1.28 16.12 -7.42
CA LEU A 72 0.48 14.92 -7.17
C LEU A 72 1.14 13.68 -7.78
N ILE A 73 1.58 13.76 -9.04
CA ILE A 73 2.28 12.66 -9.70
C ILE A 73 3.57 12.31 -8.94
N SER A 74 4.31 13.31 -8.47
CA SER A 74 5.51 13.10 -7.64
C SER A 74 5.17 12.35 -6.35
N ALA A 75 4.17 12.81 -5.58
CA ALA A 75 3.77 12.17 -4.33
C ALA A 75 3.27 10.74 -4.54
N MET A 76 2.54 10.47 -5.63
CA MET A 76 2.05 9.13 -5.95
C MET A 76 3.16 8.14 -6.34
N ASN A 77 4.23 8.61 -6.97
CA ASN A 77 5.36 7.76 -7.35
C ASN A 77 6.32 7.45 -6.19
N ASP A 78 6.29 8.27 -5.13
CA ASP A 78 7.12 8.13 -3.92
C ASP A 78 6.49 7.23 -2.84
N ILE A 79 5.25 6.81 -3.04
CA ILE A 79 4.50 5.83 -2.21
C ILE A 79 4.90 4.41 -2.59
#